data_AF-A0A2D8RJE0-F1
#
_entry.id   AF-A0A2D8RJE0-F1
#
_cell.length_a   1.000
_cell.length_b   1.000
_cell.length_c   1.000
_cell.angle_alpha   90.00
_cell.angle_beta   90.00
_cell.angle_gamma   90.00
#
_symmetry.space_group_name_H-M   'P 1'
#
loop_
_entity.id
_entity.type
_entity.pdbx_description
1 polymer ?
#
loop_
_entity_poly.entity_id
_entity_poly.type
_entity_poly.pdbx_seq_one_letter_code
_entity_poly.pdbx_strand_id
1 'polypeptide(L)'
;MTLFLIKIGKWLLGKSAVIVIATLVAIGGYALCLYVSDNYKVEKLRVVQLAEAQETVRAAYSHLEEMHGNILEVTKELDAAREKLAAANELVERLEGFLSKIEYLLSSAEEKKAIDRELAQAKSESERLEPLINELRKRRADLRVSKTDLTLEVEVLENRIAALESSSSEVARYVDASWTIISRYLPIALVLFILGPVILKLAAYYAIAPLFQRARPIRFSEAALPSPVMEDSGVSVTLGLKEGERAWIKESYLQASDEQLDRRTRFVLNWQMPITCLAAGLVELVEFASNEDLSNGSITASTQDKPDMELSLLEVPPKSSIILRPSHLVALIGTQEQPLAIRRRWSFSRVQAWMTLQFRYFEFLGPCRLVVSGVRGVRAEKIESIANGGRRANQDSTIGFTPDLNFASVRAETFWAYFRGFNPLFDDVFKGEGTFLCQEISKSQESGPARFWAGLRDAVLKVIGV
;
A
#
# COMPACT_ATOMS: atom_id res chain seq x y z
N MET A 1 1.05 39.13 1.34
CA MET A 1 1.68 38.10 2.21
C MET A 1 0.67 37.16 2.87
N THR A 2 -0.47 37.65 3.38
CA THR A 2 -1.49 36.86 4.10
C THR A 2 -2.05 35.66 3.32
N LEU A 3 -2.36 35.83 2.03
CA LEU A 3 -2.85 34.73 1.16
C LEU A 3 -1.81 33.61 0.94
N PHE A 4 -0.52 33.94 0.98
CA PHE A 4 0.56 32.97 0.82
C PHE A 4 0.73 32.12 2.09
N LEU A 5 0.64 32.76 3.26
CA LEU A 5 0.62 32.11 4.57
C LEU A 5 -0.58 31.17 4.74
N ILE A 6 -1.77 31.57 4.28
CA ILE A 6 -2.98 30.73 4.34
C ILE A 6 -2.85 29.51 3.42
N LYS A 7 -2.29 29.66 2.21
CA LYS A 7 -2.03 28.54 1.30
C LYS A 7 -1.00 27.57 1.88
N ILE A 8 0.08 28.08 2.48
CA ILE A 8 1.09 27.28 3.16
C ILE A 8 0.48 26.55 4.36
N GLY A 9 -0.32 27.25 5.18
CA GLY A 9 -1.00 26.68 6.33
C GLY A 9 -1.95 25.54 5.94
N LYS A 10 -2.78 25.74 4.90
CA LYS A 10 -3.69 24.70 4.39
C LYS A 10 -2.94 23.51 3.78
N TRP A 11 -1.81 23.76 3.12
CA TRP A 11 -0.94 22.70 2.60
C TRP A 11 -0.28 21.89 3.72
N LEU A 12 0.21 22.56 4.77
CA LEU A 12 0.78 21.93 5.96
C LEU A 12 -0.26 21.11 6.72
N LEU A 13 -1.47 21.64 6.93
CA LEU A 13 -2.59 20.94 7.57
C LEU A 13 -3.02 19.70 6.79
N GLY A 14 -3.09 19.81 5.45
CA GLY A 14 -3.41 18.66 4.60
C GLY A 14 -2.35 17.58 4.67
N LYS A 15 -1.07 17.95 4.69
CA LYS A 15 0.05 17.00 4.82
C LYS A 15 0.10 16.38 6.21
N SER A 16 -0.09 17.15 7.28
CA SER A 16 -0.07 16.66 8.65
C SER A 16 -1.20 15.66 8.92
N ALA A 17 -2.40 15.90 8.39
CA ALA A 17 -3.51 14.95 8.50
C ALA A 17 -3.18 13.59 7.85
N VAL A 18 -2.62 13.61 6.63
CA VAL A 18 -2.19 12.39 5.93
C VAL A 18 -1.08 11.66 6.70
N ILE A 19 -0.14 12.40 7.27
CA ILE A 19 0.94 11.85 8.10
C ILE A 19 0.37 11.18 9.36
N VAL A 20 -0.56 11.83 10.06
CA VAL A 20 -1.18 11.26 11.26
C VAL A 20 -1.91 9.96 10.92
N ILE A 21 -2.68 9.95 9.83
CA ILE A 21 -3.39 8.74 9.37
C ILE A 21 -2.39 7.64 9.00
N ALA A 22 -1.36 7.94 8.22
CA ALA A 22 -0.35 6.96 7.83
C ALA A 22 0.40 6.39 9.04
N THR A 23 0.66 7.23 10.05
CA THR A 23 1.30 6.82 11.30
C THR A 23 0.40 5.91 12.11
N LEU A 24 -0.89 6.26 12.26
CA LEU A 24 -1.87 5.42 12.94
C LEU A 24 -2.06 4.06 12.26
N VAL A 25 -2.08 4.04 10.93
CA VAL A 25 -2.16 2.79 10.15
C VAL A 25 -0.90 1.94 10.32
N ALA A 26 0.29 2.54 10.29
CA ALA A 26 1.54 1.83 10.52
C ALA A 26 1.63 1.24 11.93
N ILE A 27 1.23 2.00 12.95
CA ILE A 27 1.17 1.55 14.34
C ILE A 27 0.15 0.42 14.50
N GLY A 28 -1.06 0.60 13.96
CA GLY A 28 -2.11 -0.42 14.03
C GLY A 28 -1.71 -1.72 13.32
N GLY A 29 -1.13 -1.64 12.12
CA GLY A 29 -0.67 -2.80 11.37
C GLY A 29 0.48 -3.54 12.04
N TYR A 30 1.44 -2.81 12.62
CA TYR A 30 2.56 -3.44 13.33
C TYR A 30 2.13 -4.03 14.68
N ALA A 31 1.27 -3.35 15.43
CA ALA A 31 0.69 -3.87 16.68
C ALA A 31 -0.12 -5.15 16.43
N LEU A 32 -0.88 -5.20 15.34
CA LEU A 32 -1.62 -6.40 14.93
C LEU A 32 -0.66 -7.54 14.56
N CYS A 33 0.42 -7.25 13.84
CA CYS A 33 1.41 -8.25 13.47
C CYS A 33 2.14 -8.83 14.69
N LEU A 34 2.55 -7.97 15.63
CA LEU A 34 3.13 -8.41 16.91
C LEU A 34 2.14 -9.23 17.73
N TYR A 35 0.89 -8.77 17.86
CA TYR A 35 -0.18 -9.49 18.55
C TYR A 35 -0.36 -10.90 17.97
N VAL A 36 -0.48 -11.04 16.65
CA VAL A 36 -0.66 -12.35 16.00
C VAL A 36 0.58 -13.26 16.19
N SER A 37 1.78 -12.69 16.11
CA SER A 37 3.03 -13.47 16.23
C SER A 37 3.31 -13.98 17.65
N ASP A 38 2.94 -13.19 18.66
CA ASP A 38 3.27 -13.48 20.06
C ASP A 38 2.13 -14.28 20.73
N ASN A 39 0.87 -14.00 20.38
CA ASN A 39 -0.28 -14.75 20.88
C ASN A 39 -0.15 -16.26 20.59
N TYR A 40 0.42 -16.65 19.44
CA TYR A 40 0.64 -18.08 19.15
C TYR A 40 1.68 -18.76 20.05
N LYS A 41 2.67 -18.02 20.56
CA LYS A 41 3.73 -18.57 21.43
C LYS A 41 3.36 -18.51 22.90
N VAL A 42 2.81 -17.37 23.34
CA VAL A 42 2.42 -17.12 24.72
C VAL A 42 1.22 -18.00 25.10
N GLU A 43 0.23 -18.17 24.22
CA GLU A 43 -0.94 -19.00 24.50
C GLU A 43 -0.55 -20.48 24.65
N LYS A 44 0.41 -20.98 23.87
CA LYS A 44 0.93 -22.35 24.06
C LYS A 44 1.60 -22.54 25.42
N LEU A 45 2.46 -21.60 25.81
CA LEU A 45 3.13 -21.64 27.12
C LEU A 45 2.13 -21.53 28.27
N ARG A 46 1.10 -20.68 28.11
CA ARG A 46 0.02 -20.50 29.10
C ARG A 46 -0.85 -21.74 29.23
N VAL A 47 -1.24 -22.37 28.12
CA VAL A 47 -2.04 -23.62 28.16
C VAL A 47 -1.27 -24.72 28.87
N VAL A 48 0.05 -24.83 28.64
CA VAL A 48 0.90 -25.78 29.37
C VAL A 48 0.97 -25.45 30.87
N GLN A 49 1.20 -24.19 31.23
CA GLN A 49 1.27 -23.78 32.65
C GLN A 49 -0.07 -23.90 33.37
N LEU A 50 -1.19 -23.62 32.69
CA LEU A 50 -2.54 -23.81 33.24
C LEU A 50 -2.86 -25.29 33.39
N ALA A 51 -2.48 -26.14 32.44
CA ALA A 51 -2.66 -27.58 32.56
C ALA A 51 -1.89 -28.14 33.76
N GLU A 52 -0.63 -27.74 33.95
CA GLU A 52 0.21 -28.14 35.09
C GLU A 52 -0.34 -27.61 36.43
N ALA A 53 -0.79 -26.35 36.48
CA ALA A 53 -1.41 -25.78 37.67
C ALA A 53 -2.76 -26.44 38.01
N GLN A 54 -3.56 -26.80 37.00
CA GLN A 54 -4.83 -27.52 37.21
C GLN A 54 -4.59 -28.97 37.67
N GLU A 55 -3.55 -29.62 37.16
CA GLU A 55 -3.19 -30.97 37.58
C GLU A 55 -2.72 -31.01 39.04
N THR A 56 -1.88 -30.06 39.45
CA THR A 56 -1.43 -29.92 40.84
C THR A 56 -2.58 -29.61 41.79
N VAL A 57 -3.52 -28.74 41.40
CA VAL A 57 -4.74 -28.46 42.19
C VAL A 57 -5.63 -29.70 42.29
N ARG A 58 -5.83 -30.46 41.21
CA ARG A 58 -6.59 -31.72 41.26
C ARG A 58 -5.96 -32.75 42.19
N ALA A 59 -4.62 -32.88 42.15
CA ALA A 59 -3.90 -33.75 43.06
C ALA A 59 -4.09 -33.32 44.53
N ALA A 60 -3.97 -32.03 44.82
CA ALA A 60 -4.20 -31.49 46.16
C ALA A 60 -5.65 -31.71 46.66
N TYR A 61 -6.65 -31.56 45.79
CA TYR A 61 -8.04 -31.87 46.12
C TYR A 61 -8.25 -33.36 46.43
N SER A 62 -7.64 -34.27 45.66
CA SER A 62 -7.73 -35.71 45.94
C SER A 62 -7.13 -36.08 47.29
N HIS A 63 -6.02 -35.43 47.67
CA HIS A 63 -5.37 -35.64 48.96
C HIS A 63 -6.20 -35.02 50.12
N LEU A 64 -6.88 -33.90 49.90
CA LEU A 64 -7.84 -33.34 50.86
C LEU A 64 -9.03 -34.29 51.10
N GLU A 65 -9.52 -34.95 50.05
CA GLU A 65 -10.62 -35.90 50.14
C GLU A 65 -10.22 -37.16 50.93
N GLU A 66 -9.03 -37.71 50.67
CA GLU A 66 -8.46 -38.81 51.43
C GLU A 66 -8.28 -38.46 52.92
N MET A 67 -7.73 -37.28 53.21
CA MET A 67 -7.59 -36.80 54.59
C MET A 67 -8.94 -36.59 55.28
N HIS A 68 -9.96 -36.16 54.53
CA HIS A 68 -11.32 -36.06 55.06
C HIS A 68 -11.88 -37.43 55.45
N GLY A 69 -11.68 -38.45 54.60
CA GLY A 69 -12.01 -39.85 54.89
C GLY A 69 -11.33 -40.35 56.17
N ASN A 70 -10.02 -40.14 56.29
CA ASN A 70 -9.23 -40.55 57.45
C ASN A 70 -9.69 -39.87 58.75
N ILE A 71 -10.03 -38.58 58.71
CA ILE A 71 -10.59 -37.87 59.87
C ILE A 71 -11.93 -38.46 60.29
N LEU A 72 -12.79 -38.82 59.34
CA LEU A 72 -14.09 -39.45 59.63
C LEU A 72 -13.91 -40.83 60.26
N GLU A 73 -12.97 -41.64 59.77
CA GLU A 73 -12.65 -42.96 60.32
C GLU A 73 -12.12 -42.85 61.75
N VAL A 74 -11.11 -42.02 62.01
CA VAL A 74 -10.57 -41.79 63.36
C VAL A 74 -11.63 -41.21 64.31
N THR A 75 -12.56 -40.40 63.80
CA THR A 75 -13.67 -39.88 64.61
C THR A 75 -14.61 -41.03 65.02
N LYS A 76 -14.96 -41.93 64.10
CA LYS A 76 -15.77 -43.11 64.40
C LYS A 76 -15.09 -44.04 65.41
N GLU A 77 -13.80 -44.32 65.25
CA GLU A 77 -13.01 -45.14 66.18
C GLU A 77 -12.97 -44.52 67.59
N LEU A 78 -12.79 -43.21 67.66
CA LEU A 78 -12.75 -42.46 68.92
C LEU A 78 -14.12 -42.46 69.61
N ASP A 79 -15.21 -42.31 68.87
CA ASP A 79 -16.57 -42.38 69.42
C ASP A 79 -16.88 -43.80 69.92
N ALA A 80 -16.52 -44.84 69.15
CA ALA A 80 -16.68 -46.24 69.58
C ALA A 80 -15.84 -46.58 70.82
N ALA A 81 -14.61 -46.06 70.92
CA ALA A 81 -13.74 -46.25 72.09
C ALA A 81 -14.31 -45.54 73.33
N ARG A 82 -14.90 -44.35 73.16
CA ARG A 82 -15.57 -43.62 74.24
C ARG A 82 -16.83 -44.31 74.73
N GLU A 83 -17.65 -44.83 73.83
CA GLU A 83 -18.84 -45.61 74.20
C GLU A 83 -18.46 -46.86 75.01
N LYS A 84 -17.40 -47.57 74.59
CA LYS A 84 -16.87 -48.72 75.36
C LYS A 84 -16.34 -48.32 76.74
N LEU A 85 -15.61 -47.19 76.83
CA LEU A 85 -15.12 -46.68 78.11
C LEU A 85 -16.28 -46.28 79.03
N ALA A 86 -17.31 -45.63 78.49
CA ALA A 86 -18.50 -45.25 79.25
C ALA A 86 -19.24 -46.48 79.80
N ALA A 87 -19.44 -47.51 78.97
CA ALA A 87 -20.04 -48.76 79.39
C ALA A 87 -19.20 -49.49 80.46
N ALA A 88 -17.86 -49.51 80.31
CA ALA A 88 -16.96 -50.10 81.30
C ALA A 88 -17.00 -49.34 82.64
N ASN A 89 -17.02 -48.00 82.61
CA ASN A 89 -17.12 -47.19 83.82
C ASN A 89 -18.49 -47.30 84.50
N GLU A 90 -19.59 -47.37 83.73
CA GLU A 90 -20.92 -47.62 84.27
C GLU A 90 -21.01 -49.00 84.94
N LEU A 91 -20.38 -50.03 84.35
CA LEU A 91 -20.27 -51.35 84.98
C LEU A 91 -19.45 -51.31 86.27
N VAL A 92 -18.31 -50.60 86.28
CA VAL A 92 -17.51 -50.41 87.49
C VAL A 92 -18.33 -49.70 88.57
N GLU A 93 -19.01 -48.60 88.24
CA GLU A 93 -19.84 -47.84 89.18
C GLU A 93 -21.03 -48.66 89.70
N ARG A 94 -21.68 -49.46 88.83
CA ARG A 94 -22.79 -50.35 89.21
C ARG A 94 -22.32 -51.48 90.11
N LEU A 95 -21.20 -52.13 89.80
CA LEU A 95 -20.64 -53.22 90.62
C LEU A 95 -20.08 -52.70 91.95
N GLU A 96 -19.44 -51.53 91.96
CA GLU A 96 -19.03 -50.83 93.20
C GLU A 96 -20.24 -50.34 94.02
N GLY A 97 -21.36 -50.00 93.38
CA GLY A 97 -22.64 -49.67 94.03
C GLY A 97 -23.35 -50.88 94.64
N PHE A 98 -23.34 -52.04 93.96
CA PHE A 98 -23.78 -53.33 94.51
C PHE A 98 -22.94 -53.78 95.72
N LEU A 99 -21.69 -53.34 95.78
CA LEU A 99 -20.79 -53.53 96.93
C LEU A 99 -21.13 -52.64 98.15
N SER A 100 -22.28 -51.94 98.16
CA SER A 100 -22.76 -51.19 99.32
C SER A 100 -23.17 -52.11 100.49
N LYS A 101 -22.17 -52.53 101.26
CA LYS A 101 -22.09 -53.01 102.66
C LYS A 101 -23.10 -54.00 103.25
N ILE A 102 -24.30 -54.21 102.70
CA ILE A 102 -25.33 -55.08 103.28
C ILE A 102 -25.50 -56.36 102.46
N GLU A 103 -25.51 -56.29 101.12
CA GLU A 103 -25.62 -57.50 100.26
C GLU A 103 -24.31 -58.30 100.16
N TYR A 104 -23.15 -57.64 100.21
CA TYR A 104 -21.85 -58.33 100.18
C TYR A 104 -21.58 -59.19 101.43
N LEU A 105 -22.28 -58.92 102.54
CA LEU A 105 -22.20 -59.71 103.77
C LEU A 105 -23.08 -60.97 103.71
N LEU A 106 -24.09 -60.99 102.84
CA LEU A 106 -25.09 -62.07 102.70
C LEU A 106 -24.86 -62.98 101.48
N SER A 107 -23.93 -62.65 100.58
CA SER A 107 -23.67 -63.41 99.35
C SER A 107 -22.73 -64.61 99.50
N SER A 108 -22.92 -65.61 98.64
CA SER A 108 -22.15 -66.86 98.64
C SER A 108 -20.69 -66.64 98.17
N ALA A 109 -19.77 -67.52 98.60
CA ALA A 109 -18.34 -67.39 98.28
C ALA A 109 -18.01 -67.53 96.77
N GLU A 110 -18.92 -68.11 95.98
CA GLU A 110 -18.76 -68.26 94.53
C GLU A 110 -19.16 -66.99 93.77
N GLU A 111 -20.24 -66.32 94.17
CA GLU A 111 -20.71 -65.06 93.58
C GLU A 111 -19.70 -63.93 93.78
N LYS A 112 -19.03 -63.87 94.94
CA LYS A 112 -17.97 -62.88 95.21
C LYS A 112 -16.81 -62.98 94.23
N LYS A 113 -16.37 -64.21 93.93
CA LYS A 113 -15.28 -64.44 92.97
C LYS A 113 -15.67 -64.11 91.53
N ALA A 114 -16.95 -64.25 91.17
CA ALA A 114 -17.43 -63.87 89.86
C ALA A 114 -17.44 -62.33 89.70
N ILE A 115 -17.98 -61.62 90.70
CA ILE A 115 -18.03 -60.15 90.72
C ILE A 115 -16.62 -59.54 90.75
N ASP A 116 -15.70 -60.08 91.57
CA ASP A 116 -14.32 -59.58 91.64
C ASP A 116 -13.57 -59.78 90.31
N ARG A 117 -13.88 -60.85 89.57
CA ARG A 117 -13.31 -61.10 88.23
C ARG A 117 -13.86 -60.12 87.19
N GLU A 118 -15.17 -59.89 87.19
CA GLU A 118 -15.81 -58.92 86.28
C GLU A 118 -15.34 -57.50 86.56
N LEU A 119 -15.20 -57.11 87.83
CA LEU A 119 -14.65 -55.82 88.23
C LEU A 119 -13.18 -55.66 87.81
N ALA A 120 -12.35 -56.69 88.00
CA ALA A 120 -10.95 -56.66 87.56
C ALA A 120 -10.83 -56.57 86.03
N GLN A 121 -11.71 -57.26 85.28
CA GLN A 121 -11.77 -57.17 83.83
C GLN A 121 -12.18 -55.76 83.37
N ALA A 122 -13.26 -55.21 83.92
CA ALA A 122 -13.74 -53.87 83.57
C ALA A 122 -12.72 -52.77 83.91
N LYS A 123 -12.02 -52.88 85.05
CA LYS A 123 -10.92 -51.96 85.40
C LYS A 123 -9.74 -52.07 84.44
N SER A 124 -9.34 -53.29 84.07
CA SER A 124 -8.25 -53.50 83.11
C SER A 124 -8.59 -53.01 81.70
N GLU A 125 -9.87 -53.06 81.31
CA GLU A 125 -10.35 -52.56 80.02
C GLU A 125 -10.39 -51.03 80.01
N SER A 126 -10.84 -50.41 81.10
CA SER A 126 -10.78 -48.94 81.28
C SER A 126 -9.35 -48.41 81.21
N GLU A 127 -8.41 -49.03 81.93
CA GLU A 127 -6.97 -48.68 81.90
C GLU A 127 -6.33 -48.83 80.50
N ARG A 128 -6.84 -49.74 79.66
CA ARG A 128 -6.37 -49.93 78.27
C ARG A 128 -6.99 -48.94 77.29
N LEU A 129 -8.24 -48.53 77.50
CA LEU A 129 -8.96 -47.62 76.60
C LEU A 129 -8.51 -46.17 76.76
N GLU A 130 -8.09 -45.73 77.95
CA GLU A 130 -7.58 -44.38 78.18
C GLU A 130 -6.37 -43.99 77.30
N PRO A 131 -5.27 -44.77 77.21
CA PRO A 131 -4.15 -44.43 76.34
C PRO A 131 -4.54 -44.45 74.85
N LEU A 132 -5.41 -45.38 74.44
CA LEU A 132 -5.91 -45.47 73.06
C LEU A 132 -6.74 -44.23 72.67
N ILE A 133 -7.62 -43.76 73.55
CA ILE A 133 -8.40 -42.54 73.32
C ILE A 133 -7.48 -41.32 73.20
N ASN A 134 -6.43 -41.25 74.02
CA ASN A 134 -5.46 -40.16 73.94
C ASN A 134 -4.64 -40.21 72.64
N GLU A 135 -4.25 -41.39 72.19
CA GLU A 135 -3.57 -41.58 70.90
C GLU A 135 -4.46 -41.19 69.72
N LEU A 136 -5.71 -41.67 69.68
CA LEU A 136 -6.69 -41.31 68.65
C LEU A 136 -7.00 -39.81 68.66
N ARG A 137 -7.08 -39.18 69.84
CA ARG A 137 -7.27 -37.74 69.98
C ARG A 137 -6.10 -36.96 69.41
N LYS A 138 -4.87 -37.41 69.67
CA LYS A 138 -3.65 -36.80 69.11
C LYS A 138 -3.61 -36.95 67.59
N ARG A 139 -3.84 -38.17 67.08
CA ARG A 139 -3.89 -38.45 65.63
C ARG A 139 -4.95 -37.61 64.91
N ARG A 140 -6.13 -37.41 65.51
CA ARG A 140 -7.16 -36.53 64.98
C ARG A 140 -6.73 -35.05 64.93
N ALA A 141 -6.01 -34.59 65.96
CA ALA A 141 -5.50 -33.22 66.00
C ALA A 141 -4.44 -33.00 64.92
N ASP A 142 -3.51 -33.94 64.77
CA ASP A 142 -2.45 -33.88 63.74
C ASP A 142 -3.06 -33.86 62.33
N LEU A 143 -4.03 -34.74 62.05
CA LEU A 143 -4.74 -34.76 60.76
C LEU A 143 -5.50 -33.45 60.46
N ARG A 144 -6.03 -32.77 61.49
CA ARG A 144 -6.70 -31.47 61.30
C ARG A 144 -5.72 -30.37 60.93
N VAL A 145 -4.53 -30.35 61.55
CA VAL A 145 -3.47 -29.38 61.24
C VAL A 145 -2.98 -29.60 59.80
N SER A 146 -2.71 -30.84 59.41
CA SER A 146 -2.31 -31.16 58.04
C SER A 146 -3.37 -30.79 57.01
N LYS A 147 -4.66 -30.96 57.34
CA LYS A 147 -5.76 -30.51 56.47
C LYS A 147 -5.75 -28.98 56.29
N THR A 148 -5.57 -28.22 57.37
CA THR A 148 -5.55 -26.75 57.28
C THR A 148 -4.38 -26.24 56.45
N ASP A 149 -3.20 -26.84 56.60
CA ASP A 149 -2.02 -26.46 55.83
C ASP A 149 -2.24 -26.71 54.33
N LEU A 150 -2.78 -27.89 53.98
CA LEU A 150 -3.08 -28.23 52.59
C LEU A 150 -4.19 -27.37 51.97
N THR A 151 -5.17 -26.95 52.78
CA THR A 151 -6.24 -26.04 52.32
C THR A 151 -5.66 -24.67 51.95
N LEU A 152 -4.69 -24.18 52.72
CA LEU A 152 -3.99 -22.92 52.43
C LEU A 152 -3.14 -23.02 51.16
N GLU A 153 -2.48 -24.17 50.93
CA GLU A 153 -1.76 -24.42 49.68
C GLU A 153 -2.68 -24.39 48.45
N VAL A 154 -3.87 -25.01 48.54
CA VAL A 154 -4.87 -24.97 47.47
C VAL A 154 -5.33 -23.54 47.19
N GLU A 155 -5.61 -22.74 48.22
CA GLU A 155 -6.05 -21.35 48.07
C GLU A 155 -4.98 -20.47 47.38
N VAL A 156 -3.69 -20.69 47.68
CA VAL A 156 -2.58 -20.01 47.01
C VAL A 156 -2.51 -20.40 45.53
N LEU A 157 -2.71 -21.69 45.21
CA LEU A 157 -2.73 -22.17 43.83
C LEU A 157 -3.92 -21.61 43.04
N GLU A 158 -5.11 -21.54 43.63
CA GLU A 158 -6.30 -20.94 43.00
C GLU A 158 -6.12 -19.46 42.70
N ASN A 159 -5.55 -18.70 43.65
CA ASN A 159 -5.22 -17.29 43.44
C ASN A 159 -4.21 -17.10 42.30
N ARG A 160 -3.25 -18.01 42.15
CA ARG A 160 -2.29 -17.99 41.03
C ARG A 160 -2.98 -18.27 39.69
N ILE A 161 -3.93 -19.20 39.64
CA ILE A 161 -4.74 -19.47 38.44
C ILE A 161 -5.57 -18.22 38.08
N ALA A 162 -6.26 -17.61 39.05
CA ALA A 162 -7.05 -16.40 38.83
C ALA A 162 -6.20 -15.19 38.36
N ALA A 163 -4.97 -15.06 38.85
CA ALA A 163 -4.03 -14.05 38.37
C ALA A 163 -3.57 -14.29 36.92
N LEU A 164 -3.35 -15.56 36.55
CA LEU A 164 -3.03 -15.95 35.16
C LEU A 164 -4.23 -15.76 34.22
N GLU A 165 -5.46 -15.83 34.72
CA GLU A 165 -6.68 -15.56 33.95
C GLU A 165 -6.95 -14.05 33.77
N SER A 166 -6.67 -13.24 34.78
CA SER A 166 -7.02 -11.81 34.83
C SER A 166 -6.03 -10.84 34.17
N SER A 167 -4.80 -11.27 33.82
CA SER A 167 -3.76 -10.42 33.20
C SER A 167 -4.03 -9.95 31.75
N SER A 168 -5.31 -9.91 31.35
CA SER A 168 -5.86 -9.51 30.05
C SER A 168 -5.88 -7.98 29.82
N SER A 169 -4.70 -7.35 29.78
CA SER A 169 -4.54 -6.03 29.12
C SER A 169 -3.51 -6.14 28.00
N GLU A 170 -3.73 -7.10 27.12
CA GLU A 170 -2.80 -7.51 26.07
C GLU A 170 -2.59 -6.40 25.02
N VAL A 171 -3.68 -5.75 24.58
CA VAL A 171 -3.63 -4.77 23.50
C VAL A 171 -2.81 -3.53 23.87
N ALA A 172 -2.95 -3.04 25.11
CA ALA A 172 -2.23 -1.85 25.58
C ALA A 172 -0.71 -2.07 25.59
N ARG A 173 -0.26 -3.26 26.02
CA ARG A 173 1.17 -3.62 26.04
C ARG A 173 1.76 -3.69 24.64
N TYR A 174 1.03 -4.26 23.67
CA TYR A 174 1.51 -4.34 22.29
C TYR A 174 1.51 -2.98 21.56
N VAL A 175 0.56 -2.10 21.87
CA VAL A 175 0.54 -0.73 21.37
C VAL A 175 1.75 0.05 21.89
N ASP A 176 2.09 -0.08 23.17
CA ASP A 176 3.23 0.61 23.77
C ASP A 176 4.58 0.08 23.23
N ALA A 177 4.72 -1.25 23.12
CA ALA A 177 5.90 -1.88 22.50
C ALA A 177 6.06 -1.46 21.02
N SER A 178 4.96 -1.39 20.26
CA SER A 178 4.97 -0.92 18.88
C SER A 178 5.37 0.55 18.77
N TRP A 179 4.88 1.38 19.67
CA TRP A 179 5.16 2.81 19.72
C TRP A 179 6.64 3.10 19.99
N THR A 180 7.29 2.38 20.89
CA THR A 180 8.73 2.58 21.18
C THR A 180 9.63 2.33 19.97
N ILE A 181 9.29 1.36 19.11
CA ILE A 181 10.05 1.05 17.89
C ILE A 181 9.73 2.05 16.79
N ILE A 182 8.44 2.30 16.53
CA ILE A 182 8.00 3.16 15.41
C ILE A 182 8.36 4.62 15.66
N SER A 183 8.28 5.10 16.90
CA SER A 183 8.59 6.50 17.26
C SER A 183 10.02 6.91 16.87
N ARG A 184 10.97 5.98 16.82
CA ARG A 184 12.34 6.25 16.37
C ARG A 184 12.45 6.49 14.86
N TYR A 185 11.67 5.78 14.06
CA TYR A 185 11.68 5.88 12.59
C TYR A 185 10.69 6.92 12.06
N LEU A 186 9.65 7.24 12.82
CA LEU A 186 8.65 8.23 12.49
C LEU A 186 9.24 9.59 12.07
N PRO A 187 10.20 10.21 12.79
CA PRO A 187 10.77 11.49 12.36
C PRO A 187 11.53 11.37 11.03
N ILE A 188 12.21 10.24 10.78
CA ILE A 188 12.94 10.01 9.52
C ILE A 188 11.95 9.86 8.37
N ALA A 189 10.91 9.05 8.54
CA ALA A 189 9.84 8.88 7.55
C ALA A 189 9.12 10.20 7.26
N LEU A 190 8.87 11.01 8.30
CA LEU A 190 8.27 12.34 8.18
C LEU A 190 9.15 13.29 7.36
N VAL A 191 10.44 13.36 7.70
CA VAL A 191 11.42 14.18 6.97
C VAL A 191 11.50 13.71 5.52
N LEU A 192 11.58 12.40 5.26
CA LEU A 192 11.61 11.86 3.90
C LEU A 192 10.30 12.10 3.14
N PHE A 193 9.14 12.09 3.78
CA PHE A 193 7.88 12.37 3.09
C PHE A 193 7.74 13.85 2.70
N ILE A 194 8.19 14.76 3.57
CA ILE A 194 8.10 16.21 3.33
C ILE A 194 9.22 16.68 2.40
N LEU A 195 10.47 16.32 2.72
CA LEU A 195 11.64 16.74 1.95
C LEU A 195 11.94 15.82 0.78
N GLY A 196 11.47 14.57 0.75
CA GLY A 196 11.77 13.62 -0.32
C GLY A 196 11.49 14.15 -1.72
N PRO A 197 10.30 14.71 -2.02
CA PRO A 197 10.03 15.31 -3.32
C PRO A 197 10.97 16.47 -3.66
N VAL A 198 11.38 17.25 -2.66
CA VAL A 198 12.34 18.36 -2.83
C VAL A 198 13.74 17.83 -3.12
N ILE A 199 14.19 16.84 -2.34
CA ILE A 199 15.48 16.16 -2.51
C ILE A 199 15.55 15.49 -3.88
N LEU A 200 14.48 14.80 -4.31
CA LEU A 200 14.41 14.16 -5.62
C LEU A 200 14.48 15.19 -6.74
N LYS A 201 13.75 16.32 -6.64
CA LYS A 201 13.84 17.41 -7.62
C LYS A 201 15.24 18.05 -7.66
N LEU A 202 15.87 18.23 -6.49
CA LEU A 202 17.24 18.75 -6.39
C LEU A 202 18.24 17.78 -7.04
N ALA A 203 18.16 16.49 -6.70
CA ALA A 203 19.00 15.45 -7.30
C ALA A 203 18.78 15.36 -8.82
N ALA A 204 17.52 15.42 -9.27
CA ALA A 204 17.19 15.40 -10.68
C ALA A 204 17.78 16.60 -11.43
N TYR A 205 17.70 17.80 -10.87
CA TYR A 205 18.18 19.03 -11.52
C TYR A 205 19.70 19.22 -11.45
N TYR A 206 20.33 18.91 -10.31
CA TYR A 206 21.75 19.19 -10.08
C TYR A 206 22.68 18.00 -10.32
N ALA A 207 22.21 16.76 -10.17
CA ALA A 207 23.04 15.57 -10.37
C ALA A 207 22.70 14.86 -11.69
N ILE A 208 21.43 14.50 -11.90
CA ILE A 208 21.00 13.71 -13.05
C ILE A 208 21.09 14.55 -14.32
N ALA A 209 20.37 15.68 -14.40
CA ALA A 209 20.28 16.45 -15.64
C ALA A 209 21.65 16.89 -16.24
N PRO A 210 22.65 17.35 -15.45
CA PRO A 210 23.96 17.71 -16.00
C PRO A 210 24.77 16.52 -16.51
N LEU A 211 24.59 15.32 -15.91
CA LEU A 211 25.25 14.11 -16.39
C LEU A 211 24.79 13.77 -17.81
N PHE A 212 23.49 13.90 -18.08
CA PHE A 212 22.90 13.59 -19.38
C PHE A 212 23.03 14.71 -20.42
N GLN A 213 23.20 15.98 -20.01
CA GLN A 213 23.48 17.10 -20.93
C GLN A 213 24.73 16.92 -21.79
N ARG A 214 25.68 16.09 -21.35
CA ARG A 214 26.92 15.80 -22.10
C ARG A 214 26.70 14.84 -23.27
N ALA A 215 25.51 14.26 -23.39
CA ALA A 215 25.21 13.31 -24.46
C ALA A 215 25.13 14.01 -25.83
N ARG A 216 25.63 13.32 -26.86
CA ARG A 216 25.66 13.86 -28.24
C ARG A 216 24.24 14.13 -28.76
N PRO A 217 24.03 15.23 -29.50
CA PRO A 217 22.77 15.50 -30.18
C PRO A 217 22.35 14.38 -31.14
N ILE A 218 21.05 14.17 -31.25
CA ILE A 218 20.36 13.27 -32.15
C ILE A 218 20.19 14.00 -33.49
N ARG A 219 20.83 13.50 -34.54
CA ARG A 219 20.56 13.88 -35.94
C ARG A 219 20.00 12.65 -36.68
N PHE A 220 19.02 12.85 -37.55
CA PHE A 220 18.35 11.74 -38.26
C PHE A 220 18.66 11.71 -39.76
N SER A 221 18.96 12.86 -40.36
CA SER A 221 19.46 13.01 -41.72
C SER A 221 20.74 13.84 -41.70
N GLU A 222 21.76 13.42 -42.45
CA GLU A 222 22.99 14.21 -42.62
C GLU A 222 22.86 15.23 -43.75
N ALA A 223 21.97 14.96 -44.72
CA ALA A 223 21.69 15.86 -45.83
C ALA A 223 20.75 16.99 -45.41
N ALA A 224 21.05 18.21 -45.88
CA ALA A 224 20.15 19.35 -45.76
C ALA A 224 18.88 19.10 -46.58
N LEU A 225 17.72 19.31 -45.97
CA LEU A 225 16.43 19.05 -46.59
C LEU A 225 15.73 20.36 -46.95
N PRO A 226 14.94 20.40 -48.04
CA PRO A 226 14.10 21.56 -48.32
C PRO A 226 13.17 21.83 -47.14
N SER A 227 13.13 23.09 -46.68
CA SER A 227 12.31 23.48 -45.54
C SER A 227 10.82 23.30 -45.86
N PRO A 228 10.02 22.72 -44.95
CA PRO A 228 8.58 22.68 -45.11
C PRO A 228 8.00 24.10 -45.02
N VAL A 229 6.92 24.33 -45.77
CA VAL A 229 6.19 25.60 -45.77
C VAL A 229 4.98 25.44 -44.86
N MET A 230 4.74 26.43 -44.01
CA MET A 230 3.62 26.40 -43.07
C MET A 230 2.77 27.66 -43.27
N GLU A 231 1.46 27.48 -43.35
CA GLU A 231 0.49 28.56 -43.39
C GLU A 231 0.22 29.10 -41.98
N ASP A 232 -0.32 30.32 -41.91
CA ASP A 232 -0.68 30.95 -40.64
C ASP A 232 -1.68 30.10 -39.85
N SER A 233 -1.57 30.09 -38.52
CA SER A 233 -2.51 29.36 -37.68
C SER A 233 -3.86 30.06 -37.60
N GLY A 234 -4.93 29.27 -37.58
CA GLY A 234 -6.29 29.77 -37.45
C GLY A 234 -7.21 28.76 -36.79
N VAL A 235 -8.43 29.18 -36.45
CA VAL A 235 -9.43 28.31 -35.83
C VAL A 235 -9.92 27.22 -36.81
N SER A 236 -9.93 27.55 -38.10
CA SER A 236 -10.32 26.65 -39.18
C SER A 236 -9.33 26.72 -40.34
N VAL A 237 -9.08 25.59 -40.99
CA VAL A 237 -8.25 25.47 -42.20
C VAL A 237 -9.07 24.82 -43.30
N THR A 238 -9.07 25.43 -44.48
CA THR A 238 -9.72 24.87 -45.68
C THR A 238 -8.67 24.16 -46.54
N LEU A 239 -8.91 22.87 -46.79
CA LEU A 239 -8.08 21.98 -47.56
C LEU A 239 -8.68 21.78 -48.95
N GLY A 240 -7.99 22.25 -49.98
CA GLY A 240 -8.30 21.88 -51.36
C GLY A 240 -7.71 20.51 -51.70
N LEU A 241 -8.54 19.56 -52.13
CA LEU A 241 -8.16 18.27 -52.70
C LEU A 241 -8.00 18.41 -54.21
N LYS A 242 -6.85 18.05 -54.75
CA LYS A 242 -6.62 17.96 -56.19
C LYS A 242 -7.00 16.59 -56.71
N GLU A 243 -7.08 16.48 -58.03
CA GLU A 243 -7.29 15.21 -58.72
C GLU A 243 -6.22 14.18 -58.30
N GLY A 244 -6.66 12.94 -58.02
CA GLY A 244 -5.77 11.87 -57.57
C GLY A 244 -5.22 12.01 -56.14
N GLU A 245 -5.63 13.02 -55.38
CA GLU A 245 -5.29 13.13 -53.96
C GLU A 245 -6.34 12.48 -53.05
N ARG A 246 -5.88 12.06 -51.88
CA ARG A 246 -6.74 11.56 -50.80
C ARG A 246 -6.41 12.26 -49.51
N ALA A 247 -7.44 12.66 -48.77
CA ALA A 247 -7.31 13.26 -47.46
C ALA A 247 -7.82 12.29 -46.39
N TRP A 248 -7.10 12.22 -45.27
CA TRP A 248 -7.53 11.52 -44.05
C TRP A 248 -7.64 12.53 -42.92
N ILE A 249 -8.84 12.70 -42.35
CA ILE A 249 -9.13 13.72 -41.34
C ILE A 249 -9.77 13.06 -40.12
N LYS A 250 -9.43 13.52 -38.91
CA LYS A 250 -10.13 13.12 -37.68
C LYS A 250 -11.57 13.63 -37.71
N GLU A 251 -12.53 12.76 -37.46
CA GLU A 251 -13.97 13.12 -37.45
C GLU A 251 -14.26 14.29 -36.50
N SER A 252 -13.62 14.33 -35.32
CA SER A 252 -13.76 15.41 -34.33
C SER A 252 -13.29 16.80 -34.82
N TYR A 253 -12.55 16.85 -35.92
CA TYR A 253 -12.09 18.10 -36.53
C TYR A 253 -12.75 18.37 -37.89
N LEU A 254 -13.62 17.49 -38.38
CA LEU A 254 -14.33 17.69 -39.62
C LEU A 254 -15.52 18.63 -39.36
N GLN A 255 -15.55 19.78 -40.05
CA GLN A 255 -16.66 20.74 -39.93
C GLN A 255 -17.56 20.71 -41.16
N ALA A 256 -16.97 20.75 -42.36
CA ALA A 256 -17.70 20.73 -43.62
C ALA A 256 -16.84 20.10 -44.71
N SER A 257 -17.50 19.47 -45.69
CA SER A 257 -16.88 18.94 -46.89
C SER A 257 -17.86 19.06 -48.06
N ASP A 258 -17.35 19.22 -49.27
CA ASP A 258 -18.21 19.22 -50.45
C ASP A 258 -18.87 17.85 -50.66
N GLU A 259 -20.16 17.85 -51.03
CA GLU A 259 -20.95 16.62 -51.21
C GLU A 259 -20.43 15.70 -52.33
N GLN A 260 -19.64 16.27 -53.24
CA GLN A 260 -19.06 15.61 -54.40
C GLN A 260 -17.88 14.68 -54.06
N LEU A 261 -17.36 14.75 -52.83
CA LEU A 261 -16.23 13.95 -52.38
C LEU A 261 -16.71 12.58 -51.90
N ASP A 262 -16.04 11.53 -52.37
CA ASP A 262 -16.32 10.17 -51.89
C ASP A 262 -15.85 10.02 -50.45
N ARG A 263 -16.80 9.75 -49.55
CA ARG A 263 -16.56 9.63 -48.11
C ARG A 263 -16.47 8.17 -47.69
N ARG A 264 -15.36 7.79 -47.06
CA ARG A 264 -15.19 6.46 -46.48
C ARG A 264 -14.63 6.53 -45.06
N THR A 265 -15.21 5.76 -44.16
CA THR A 265 -14.66 5.62 -42.80
C THR A 265 -13.44 4.71 -42.80
N ARG A 266 -12.35 5.19 -42.19
CA ARG A 266 -11.12 4.44 -41.97
C ARG A 266 -10.82 4.39 -40.48
N PHE A 267 -10.99 3.22 -39.88
CA PHE A 267 -10.85 3.04 -38.42
C PHE A 267 -9.46 3.38 -37.87
N VAL A 268 -8.38 3.14 -38.63
CA VAL A 268 -7.00 3.36 -38.19
C VAL A 268 -6.18 3.91 -39.35
N LEU A 269 -5.37 4.94 -39.11
CA LEU A 269 -4.48 5.52 -40.14
C LEU A 269 -3.56 4.44 -40.74
N ASN A 270 -2.88 3.67 -39.90
CA ASN A 270 -1.98 2.61 -40.34
C ASN A 270 -2.05 1.40 -39.40
N TRP A 271 -2.53 0.27 -39.92
CA TRP A 271 -2.66 -1.00 -39.19
C TRP A 271 -1.33 -1.62 -38.74
N GLN A 272 -0.19 -1.14 -39.23
CA GLN A 272 1.13 -1.54 -38.72
C GLN A 272 1.48 -0.87 -37.37
N MET A 273 0.67 0.09 -36.90
CA MET A 273 0.88 0.81 -35.64
C MET A 273 -0.43 1.14 -34.93
N PRO A 274 -1.29 0.14 -34.64
CA PRO A 274 -2.64 0.38 -34.12
C PRO A 274 -2.62 1.06 -32.74
N ILE A 275 -1.70 0.64 -31.85
CA ILE A 275 -1.56 1.20 -30.51
C ILE A 275 -1.15 2.68 -30.56
N THR A 276 -0.19 3.04 -31.42
CA THR A 276 0.21 4.44 -31.59
C THR A 276 -0.92 5.27 -32.17
N CYS A 277 -1.62 4.75 -33.19
CA CYS A 277 -2.75 5.45 -33.79
C CYS A 277 -3.85 5.71 -32.75
N LEU A 278 -4.20 4.71 -31.93
CA LEU A 278 -5.17 4.85 -30.85
C LEU A 278 -4.72 5.90 -29.83
N ALA A 279 -3.48 5.80 -29.34
CA ALA A 279 -2.92 6.73 -28.36
C ALA A 279 -2.85 8.19 -28.88
N ALA A 280 -2.61 8.37 -30.18
CA ALA A 280 -2.54 9.67 -30.84
C ALA A 280 -3.91 10.22 -31.31
N GLY A 281 -4.99 9.45 -31.11
CA GLY A 281 -6.33 9.78 -31.62
C GLY A 281 -6.43 9.73 -33.15
N LEU A 282 -5.53 9.02 -33.83
CA LEU A 282 -5.55 8.75 -35.28
C LEU A 282 -6.38 7.50 -35.60
N VAL A 283 -7.56 7.45 -34.98
CA VAL A 283 -8.59 6.42 -35.16
C VAL A 283 -9.87 7.10 -35.62
N GLU A 284 -10.76 6.32 -36.25
CA GLU A 284 -12.05 6.82 -36.75
C GLU A 284 -11.87 8.04 -37.69
N LEU A 285 -10.93 7.88 -38.64
CA LEU A 285 -10.65 8.90 -39.65
C LEU A 285 -11.68 8.82 -40.77
N VAL A 286 -11.97 9.95 -41.39
CA VAL A 286 -12.69 10.02 -42.66
C VAL A 286 -11.69 10.17 -43.78
N GLU A 287 -11.73 9.21 -44.71
CA GLU A 287 -11.03 9.25 -45.98
C GLU A 287 -11.94 9.95 -47.00
N PHE A 288 -11.39 10.99 -47.62
CA PHE A 288 -11.98 11.68 -48.76
C PHE A 288 -11.14 11.39 -50.01
N ALA A 289 -11.81 11.02 -51.09
CA ALA A 289 -11.20 10.89 -52.40
C ALA A 289 -11.90 11.82 -53.40
N SER A 290 -11.10 12.48 -54.25
CA SER A 290 -11.64 13.17 -55.41
C SER A 290 -12.01 12.14 -56.47
N ASN A 291 -13.20 12.26 -57.05
CA ASN A 291 -13.61 11.47 -58.22
C ASN A 291 -12.90 12.00 -59.48
N GLU A 292 -12.63 11.13 -60.46
CA GLU A 292 -11.84 11.44 -61.66
C GLU A 292 -12.48 12.53 -62.55
N ASP A 293 -13.80 12.74 -62.43
CA ASP A 293 -14.57 13.66 -63.27
C ASP A 293 -14.71 15.09 -62.71
N LEU A 294 -14.26 15.38 -61.49
CA LEU A 294 -14.58 16.64 -60.78
C LEU A 294 -13.34 17.42 -60.37
N SER A 295 -13.32 18.70 -60.78
CA SER A 295 -12.33 19.69 -60.40
C SER A 295 -12.47 20.07 -58.93
N ASN A 296 -11.40 19.84 -58.17
CA ASN A 296 -11.10 20.41 -56.85
C ASN A 296 -12.25 20.41 -55.81
N GLY A 297 -12.26 19.43 -54.91
CA GLY A 297 -13.12 19.47 -53.72
C GLY A 297 -12.46 20.20 -52.55
N SER A 298 -13.26 20.82 -51.69
CA SER A 298 -12.81 21.52 -50.48
C SER A 298 -13.28 20.81 -49.21
N ILE A 299 -12.43 20.80 -48.20
CA ILE A 299 -12.75 20.28 -46.87
C ILE A 299 -12.34 21.30 -45.83
N THR A 300 -13.25 21.66 -44.94
CA THR A 300 -12.96 22.58 -43.84
C THR A 300 -12.77 21.79 -42.55
N ALA A 301 -11.56 21.88 -42.00
CA ALA A 301 -11.21 21.33 -40.70
C ALA A 301 -11.24 22.43 -39.64
N SER A 302 -11.88 22.16 -38.51
CA SER A 302 -11.99 23.06 -37.35
C SER A 302 -12.25 22.25 -36.09
N THR A 303 -11.81 22.75 -34.94
CA THR A 303 -12.06 22.07 -33.67
C THR A 303 -13.45 22.44 -33.12
N GLN A 304 -14.25 21.45 -32.75
CA GLN A 304 -15.56 21.68 -32.12
C GLN A 304 -15.47 21.66 -30.58
N ASP A 305 -14.61 20.80 -30.04
CA ASP A 305 -14.56 20.51 -28.60
C ASP A 305 -13.57 21.38 -27.82
N LYS A 306 -12.58 21.98 -28.49
CA LYS A 306 -11.43 22.64 -27.84
C LYS A 306 -11.20 24.05 -28.37
N PRO A 307 -11.81 25.09 -27.75
CA PRO A 307 -11.76 26.46 -28.27
C PRO A 307 -10.36 27.11 -28.18
N ASP A 308 -9.41 26.47 -27.50
CA ASP A 308 -8.03 26.90 -27.39
C ASP A 308 -7.11 26.31 -28.47
N MET A 309 -7.60 25.38 -29.29
CA MET A 309 -6.81 24.75 -30.34
C MET A 309 -6.92 25.53 -31.65
N GLU A 310 -5.79 25.77 -32.27
CA GLU A 310 -5.70 26.31 -33.62
C GLU A 310 -5.04 25.28 -34.55
N LEU A 311 -5.38 25.38 -35.83
CA LEU A 311 -4.93 24.51 -36.91
C LEU A 311 -4.03 25.29 -37.85
N SER A 312 -3.04 24.62 -38.43
CA SER A 312 -2.18 25.16 -39.47
C SER A 312 -1.89 24.09 -40.52
N LEU A 313 -1.82 24.52 -41.78
CA LEU A 313 -1.44 23.66 -42.90
C LEU A 313 0.08 23.67 -43.08
N LEU A 314 0.66 22.47 -43.14
CA LEU A 314 2.08 22.23 -43.31
C LEU A 314 2.30 21.45 -44.60
N GLU A 315 2.95 22.10 -45.58
CA GLU A 315 3.34 21.48 -46.84
C GLU A 315 4.76 20.93 -46.76
N VAL A 316 4.89 19.62 -46.93
CA VAL A 316 6.18 18.92 -46.98
C VAL A 316 6.53 18.68 -48.45
N PRO A 317 7.58 19.34 -48.98
CA PRO A 317 7.93 19.23 -50.40
C PRO A 317 8.54 17.86 -50.76
N PRO A 318 8.63 17.53 -52.06
CA PRO A 318 9.29 16.31 -52.52
C PRO A 318 10.73 16.20 -51.99
N LYS A 319 11.15 14.99 -51.63
CA LYS A 319 12.49 14.71 -51.04
C LYS A 319 12.77 15.40 -49.70
N SER A 320 11.76 16.04 -49.08
CA SER A 320 11.83 16.50 -47.70
C SER A 320 11.13 15.53 -46.76
N SER A 321 11.40 15.65 -45.47
CA SER A 321 10.72 14.90 -44.44
C SER A 321 10.63 15.70 -43.15
N ILE A 322 9.62 15.40 -42.36
CA ILE A 322 9.42 16.04 -41.06
C ILE A 322 9.15 14.98 -40.00
N ILE A 323 9.81 15.13 -38.86
CA ILE A 323 9.50 14.36 -37.67
C ILE A 323 8.40 15.07 -36.91
N LEU A 324 7.27 14.42 -36.69
CA LEU A 324 6.11 15.02 -36.05
C LEU A 324 5.54 14.09 -34.97
N ARG A 325 5.11 14.66 -33.84
CA ARG A 325 4.36 13.92 -32.82
C ARG A 325 2.96 13.61 -33.35
N PRO A 326 2.56 12.33 -33.44
CA PRO A 326 1.26 11.94 -34.00
C PRO A 326 0.06 12.56 -33.28
N SER A 327 0.20 12.91 -32.00
CA SER A 327 -0.84 13.55 -31.18
C SER A 327 -1.32 14.90 -31.72
N HIS A 328 -0.44 15.64 -32.42
CA HIS A 328 -0.73 16.95 -33.01
C HIS A 328 -1.19 16.86 -34.46
N LEU A 329 -1.18 15.68 -35.08
CA LEU A 329 -1.67 15.49 -36.44
C LEU A 329 -3.20 15.47 -36.44
N VAL A 330 -3.84 16.27 -37.29
CA VAL A 330 -5.30 16.35 -37.44
C VAL A 330 -5.76 15.77 -38.77
N ALA A 331 -5.12 16.20 -39.85
CA ALA A 331 -5.40 15.73 -41.19
C ALA A 331 -4.11 15.48 -41.96
N LEU A 332 -4.21 14.64 -42.98
CA LEU A 332 -3.10 14.32 -43.86
C LEU A 332 -3.62 14.13 -45.28
N ILE A 333 -2.93 14.74 -46.24
CA ILE A 333 -3.23 14.62 -47.67
C ILE A 333 -2.03 13.98 -48.36
N GLY A 334 -2.30 12.91 -49.09
CA GLY A 334 -1.32 12.21 -49.92
C GLY A 334 -1.84 11.99 -51.34
N THR A 335 -0.92 11.78 -52.26
CA THR A 335 -1.23 11.49 -53.67
C THR A 335 -1.40 9.97 -53.86
N GLN A 336 -2.27 9.53 -54.77
CA GLN A 336 -2.43 8.10 -55.07
C GLN A 336 -1.15 7.48 -55.66
N GLU A 337 -0.40 8.24 -56.46
CA GLU A 337 0.84 7.79 -57.10
C GLU A 337 1.97 7.51 -56.09
N GLN A 338 1.99 8.23 -54.98
CA GLN A 338 2.99 8.09 -53.91
C GLN A 338 2.28 7.89 -52.58
N PRO A 339 1.96 6.63 -52.21
CA PRO A 339 1.27 6.36 -50.97
C PRO A 339 2.09 6.89 -49.81
N LEU A 340 1.41 7.50 -48.83
CA LEU A 340 2.04 8.11 -47.68
C LEU A 340 3.03 7.14 -47.01
N ALA A 341 4.30 7.51 -47.03
CA ALA A 341 5.35 6.73 -46.41
C ALA A 341 5.70 7.33 -45.03
N ILE A 342 5.26 6.64 -43.97
CA ILE A 342 5.61 6.98 -42.58
C ILE A 342 6.77 6.09 -42.13
N ARG A 343 7.96 6.68 -41.92
CA ARG A 343 9.12 5.98 -41.35
C ARG A 343 9.08 6.03 -39.82
N ARG A 344 9.44 4.91 -39.21
CA ARG A 344 9.52 4.76 -37.76
C ARG A 344 10.98 4.71 -37.36
N ARG A 345 11.42 5.64 -36.51
CA ARG A 345 12.80 5.66 -36.01
C ARG A 345 12.83 5.36 -34.52
N TRP A 346 13.50 4.27 -34.17
CA TRP A 346 13.79 3.91 -32.79
C TRP A 346 15.15 4.44 -32.38
N SER A 347 15.25 4.95 -31.17
CA SER A 347 16.44 5.65 -30.67
C SER A 347 16.97 5.07 -29.35
N PHE A 348 16.65 3.81 -29.03
CA PHE A 348 17.08 3.12 -27.81
C PHE A 348 18.60 3.15 -27.56
N SER A 349 19.42 3.23 -28.60
CA SER A 349 20.88 3.30 -28.48
C SER A 349 21.41 4.69 -28.08
N ARG A 350 20.55 5.73 -28.04
CA ARG A 350 20.95 7.11 -27.78
C ARG A 350 20.59 7.51 -26.36
N VAL A 351 21.58 7.92 -25.58
CA VAL A 351 21.43 8.37 -24.18
C VAL A 351 20.40 9.49 -24.04
N GLN A 352 20.34 10.41 -25.02
CA GLN A 352 19.35 11.49 -25.08
C GLN A 352 17.89 10.99 -25.06
N ALA A 353 17.59 9.86 -25.71
CA ALA A 353 16.23 9.29 -25.76
C ALA A 353 15.78 8.72 -24.39
N TRP A 354 16.72 8.19 -23.61
CA TRP A 354 16.44 7.70 -22.25
C TRP A 354 16.12 8.83 -21.27
N MET A 355 16.63 10.04 -21.54
CA MET A 355 16.40 11.19 -20.68
C MET A 355 14.97 11.73 -20.82
N THR A 356 14.43 11.73 -22.03
CA THR A 356 13.08 12.18 -22.33
C THR A 356 12.05 11.05 -22.32
N LEU A 357 12.50 9.80 -22.19
CA LEU A 357 11.72 8.58 -22.43
C LEU A 357 11.07 8.53 -23.83
N GLN A 358 11.56 9.36 -24.76
CA GLN A 358 11.05 9.45 -26.13
C GLN A 358 11.89 8.56 -27.04
N PHE A 359 11.54 7.27 -27.10
CA PHE A 359 12.31 6.29 -27.86
C PHE A 359 11.93 6.24 -29.33
N ARG A 360 10.74 6.71 -29.68
CA ARG A 360 10.14 6.54 -31.00
C ARG A 360 9.80 7.88 -31.64
N TYR A 361 10.22 8.03 -32.90
CA TYR A 361 9.98 9.19 -33.74
C TYR A 361 9.28 8.76 -35.03
N PHE A 362 8.32 9.56 -35.47
CA PHE A 362 7.57 9.35 -36.70
C PHE A 362 7.98 10.38 -37.74
N GLU A 363 8.60 9.90 -38.82
CA GLU A 363 9.06 10.71 -39.93
C GLU A 363 8.09 10.57 -41.09
N PHE A 364 7.45 11.69 -41.46
CA PHE A 364 6.55 11.79 -42.61
C PHE A 364 7.38 12.21 -43.83
N LEU A 365 7.39 11.38 -44.88
CA LEU A 365 8.11 11.64 -46.11
C LEU A 365 7.22 12.43 -47.08
N GLY A 366 7.76 13.53 -47.63
CA GLY A 366 7.08 14.30 -48.67
C GLY A 366 7.19 13.66 -50.06
N PRO A 367 6.33 14.07 -51.02
CA PRO A 367 5.38 15.18 -50.92
C PRO A 367 4.10 14.83 -50.17
N CYS A 368 3.74 15.61 -49.15
CA CYS A 368 2.46 15.48 -48.46
C CYS A 368 2.05 16.81 -47.81
N ARG A 369 0.75 16.98 -47.55
CA ARG A 369 0.22 18.12 -46.80
C ARG A 369 -0.36 17.64 -45.48
N LEU A 370 0.04 18.25 -44.38
CA LEU A 370 -0.29 17.84 -43.02
C LEU A 370 -1.05 18.99 -42.35
N VAL A 371 -2.17 18.71 -41.70
CA VAL A 371 -2.79 19.68 -40.78
C VAL A 371 -2.37 19.34 -39.38
N VAL A 372 -1.77 20.32 -38.71
CA VAL A 372 -1.27 20.20 -37.35
C VAL A 372 -2.08 21.09 -36.43
N SER A 373 -2.34 20.61 -35.22
CA SER A 373 -2.99 21.39 -34.16
C SER A 373 -1.99 21.80 -33.09
N GLY A 374 -2.23 22.98 -32.51
CA GLY A 374 -1.47 23.50 -31.37
C GLY A 374 -2.36 24.36 -30.47
N VAL A 375 -2.03 24.40 -29.17
CA VAL A 375 -2.72 25.29 -28.24
C VAL A 375 -2.33 26.73 -28.55
N ARG A 376 -3.32 27.55 -28.90
CA ARG A 376 -3.19 29.00 -29.16
C ARG A 376 -2.30 29.34 -30.36
N GLY A 377 -2.17 28.41 -31.30
CA GLY A 377 -1.41 28.60 -32.53
C GLY A 377 -0.28 27.61 -32.70
N VAL A 378 0.21 27.55 -33.93
CA VAL A 378 1.37 26.75 -34.35
C VAL A 378 2.36 27.70 -35.01
N ARG A 379 3.60 27.70 -34.54
CA ARG A 379 4.70 28.51 -35.07
C ARG A 379 5.78 27.62 -35.65
N ALA A 380 6.20 27.93 -36.87
CA ALA A 380 7.41 27.40 -37.47
C ALA A 380 8.55 28.39 -37.25
N GLU A 381 9.65 27.93 -36.67
CA GLU A 381 10.88 28.71 -36.57
C GLU A 381 11.96 28.06 -37.43
N LYS A 382 12.48 28.84 -38.39
CA LYS A 382 13.59 28.43 -39.26
C LYS A 382 14.92 28.86 -38.63
N ILE A 383 15.85 27.93 -38.54
CA ILE A 383 17.22 28.18 -38.07
C ILE A 383 18.11 28.19 -39.30
N GLU A 384 18.62 29.36 -39.67
CA GLU A 384 19.38 29.56 -40.93
C GLU A 384 20.90 29.51 -40.73
N SER A 385 21.40 29.52 -39.49
CA SER A 385 22.84 29.53 -39.24
C SER A 385 23.26 28.73 -38.01
N ILE A 386 24.33 27.95 -38.20
CA ILE A 386 25.06 27.20 -37.17
C ILE A 386 25.70 28.17 -36.15
N ALA A 387 25.92 29.44 -36.52
CA ALA A 387 26.55 30.45 -35.67
C ALA A 387 25.66 30.90 -34.49
N ASN A 388 24.33 30.82 -34.66
CA ASN A 388 23.41 31.08 -33.56
C ASN A 388 23.41 29.84 -32.65
N GLY A 389 23.73 30.01 -31.37
CA GLY A 389 24.04 28.96 -30.38
C GLY A 389 22.94 27.92 -30.05
N GLY A 390 21.99 27.71 -30.95
CA GLY A 390 20.84 26.84 -30.83
C GLY A 390 19.61 27.58 -30.33
N ARG A 391 18.45 27.07 -30.72
CA ARG A 391 17.16 27.57 -30.24
C ARG A 391 16.59 26.59 -29.21
N ARG A 392 16.14 27.12 -28.07
CA ARG A 392 15.54 26.35 -26.98
C ARG A 392 14.02 26.45 -27.04
N ALA A 393 13.34 25.33 -26.90
CA ALA A 393 11.89 25.24 -26.79
C ALA A 393 11.52 24.34 -25.60
N ASN A 394 10.38 24.60 -24.98
CA ASN A 394 9.85 23.71 -23.95
C ASN A 394 9.47 22.37 -24.61
N GLN A 395 9.87 21.25 -24.01
CA GLN A 395 9.58 19.91 -24.53
C GLN A 395 8.07 19.69 -24.77
N ASP A 396 7.22 20.23 -23.90
CA ASP A 396 5.76 20.08 -24.04
C ASP A 396 5.18 20.99 -25.13
N SER A 397 5.97 21.91 -25.68
CA SER A 397 5.56 22.82 -26.78
C SER A 397 6.06 22.38 -28.16
N THR A 398 7.07 21.51 -28.24
CA THR A 398 7.59 21.00 -29.52
C THR A 398 6.55 20.08 -30.18
N ILE A 399 6.15 20.40 -31.42
CA ILE A 399 5.25 19.59 -32.26
C ILE A 399 6.05 18.66 -33.16
N GLY A 400 7.09 19.21 -33.81
CA GLY A 400 7.88 18.50 -34.80
C GLY A 400 9.12 19.27 -35.24
N PHE A 401 9.98 18.64 -36.02
CA PHE A 401 11.22 19.24 -36.53
C PHE A 401 11.74 18.49 -37.76
N THR A 402 12.53 19.17 -38.58
CA THR A 402 13.19 18.55 -39.74
C THR A 402 14.36 17.66 -39.27
N PRO A 403 14.58 16.49 -39.89
CA PRO A 403 15.54 15.50 -39.38
C PRO A 403 17.01 15.88 -39.59
N ASP A 404 17.30 16.95 -40.33
CA ASP A 404 18.62 17.55 -40.53
C ASP A 404 19.10 18.39 -39.34
N LEU A 405 18.20 18.78 -38.43
CA LEU A 405 18.52 19.47 -37.18
C LEU A 405 19.20 18.54 -36.17
N ASN A 406 20.14 19.11 -35.42
CA ASN A 406 20.72 18.49 -34.24
C ASN A 406 19.79 18.72 -33.05
N PHE A 407 19.01 17.70 -32.71
CA PHE A 407 18.11 17.68 -31.57
C PHE A 407 18.85 17.22 -30.31
N ALA A 408 18.83 18.01 -29.25
CA ALA A 408 19.33 17.60 -27.95
C ALA A 408 18.38 18.09 -26.86
N SER A 409 18.21 17.31 -25.81
CA SER A 409 17.49 17.78 -24.64
C SER A 409 18.51 18.30 -23.61
N VAL A 410 18.19 19.40 -22.97
CA VAL A 410 19.06 20.06 -21.97
C VAL A 410 18.24 20.39 -20.74
N ARG A 411 18.87 20.41 -19.57
CA ARG A 411 18.24 20.87 -18.33
C ARG A 411 17.54 22.22 -18.51
N ALA A 412 16.39 22.38 -17.88
CA ALA A 412 15.67 23.63 -17.73
C ALA A 412 16.58 24.78 -17.27
N GLU A 413 16.32 25.97 -17.80
CA GLU A 413 17.15 27.16 -17.55
C GLU A 413 17.28 27.47 -16.06
N THR A 414 16.16 27.47 -15.33
CA THR A 414 16.14 27.80 -13.91
C THR A 414 15.54 26.66 -13.07
N PHE A 415 16.19 26.36 -11.94
CA PHE A 415 15.70 25.36 -10.99
C PHE A 415 14.30 25.73 -10.48
N TRP A 416 14.04 27.02 -10.26
CA TRP A 416 12.81 27.47 -9.61
C TRP A 416 11.57 27.28 -10.49
N ALA A 417 11.69 27.52 -11.80
CA ALA A 417 10.61 27.24 -12.75
C ALA A 417 10.27 25.74 -12.77
N TYR A 418 11.29 24.87 -12.78
CA TYR A 418 11.13 23.42 -12.67
C TYR A 418 10.55 22.99 -11.31
N PHE A 419 11.05 23.56 -10.21
CA PHE A 419 10.63 23.21 -8.86
C PHE A 419 9.14 23.50 -8.64
N ARG A 420 8.67 24.66 -9.11
CA ARG A 420 7.25 25.03 -9.12
C ARG A 420 6.43 24.28 -10.18
N GLY A 421 7.11 23.69 -11.16
CA GLY A 421 6.49 22.91 -12.22
C GLY A 421 5.91 23.74 -13.35
N PHE A 422 6.41 24.96 -13.57
CA PHE A 422 6.08 25.76 -14.75
C PHE A 422 6.73 25.18 -16.01
N ASN A 423 7.97 24.71 -15.88
CA ASN A 423 8.71 24.06 -16.97
C ASN A 423 9.04 22.62 -16.59
N PRO A 424 9.12 21.70 -17.58
CA PRO A 424 9.66 20.36 -17.36
C PRO A 424 11.14 20.41 -16.94
N LEU A 425 11.69 19.25 -16.54
CA LEU A 425 13.12 19.15 -16.17
C LEU A 425 14.05 19.43 -17.36
N PHE A 426 13.59 19.09 -18.56
CA PHE A 426 14.36 19.19 -19.80
C PHE A 426 13.63 20.06 -20.81
N ASP A 427 14.38 20.95 -21.44
CA ASP A 427 13.99 21.70 -22.63
C ASP A 427 14.61 21.04 -23.86
N ASP A 428 13.95 21.18 -25.00
CA ASP A 428 14.47 20.76 -26.28
C ASP A 428 15.34 21.88 -26.87
N VAL A 429 16.50 21.52 -27.41
CA VAL A 429 17.41 22.43 -28.10
C VAL A 429 17.68 21.94 -29.52
N PHE A 430 17.45 22.83 -30.47
CA PHE A 430 17.66 22.62 -31.88
C PHE A 430 18.88 23.41 -32.34
N LYS A 431 19.83 22.76 -32.99
CA LYS A 431 21.03 23.38 -33.57
C LYS A 431 21.22 22.95 -35.01
N GLY A 432 21.83 23.81 -35.81
CA GLY A 432 22.08 23.54 -37.23
C GLY A 432 21.12 24.30 -38.13
N GLU A 433 21.03 23.87 -39.38
CA GLU A 433 20.11 24.43 -40.37
C GLU A 433 18.86 23.55 -40.47
N GLY A 434 17.68 24.15 -40.45
CA GLY A 434 16.41 23.44 -40.57
C GLY A 434 15.24 24.17 -39.91
N THR A 435 14.08 23.52 -39.84
CA THR A 435 12.84 24.09 -39.32
C THR A 435 12.30 23.24 -38.17
N PHE A 436 11.85 23.89 -37.10
CA PHE A 436 11.10 23.20 -36.04
C PHE A 436 9.75 23.89 -35.81
N LEU A 437 8.79 23.11 -35.31
CA LEU A 437 7.41 23.49 -35.08
C LEU A 437 7.13 23.46 -33.59
N CYS A 438 6.55 24.54 -33.07
CA CYS A 438 6.11 24.65 -31.69
C CYS A 438 4.69 25.20 -31.59
N GLN A 439 3.95 24.77 -30.57
CA GLN A 439 2.73 25.47 -30.16
C GLN A 439 3.10 26.74 -29.38
N GLU A 440 2.24 27.76 -29.43
CA GLU A 440 2.51 29.04 -28.76
C GLU A 440 2.45 28.92 -27.23
N ILE A 441 1.55 28.07 -26.72
CA ILE A 441 1.40 27.82 -25.29
C ILE A 441 1.54 26.33 -25.00
N SER A 442 2.36 25.98 -24.02
CA SER A 442 2.38 24.62 -23.48
C SER A 442 1.06 24.32 -22.78
N LYS A 443 0.43 23.19 -23.11
CA LYS A 443 -0.82 22.73 -22.49
C LYS A 443 -0.79 22.87 -20.96
N SER A 444 -1.80 23.53 -20.38
CA SER A 444 -1.83 23.80 -18.94
C SER A 444 -1.84 22.51 -18.12
N GLN A 445 -0.93 22.38 -17.15
CA GLN A 445 -0.84 21.18 -16.31
C GLN A 445 -2.04 21.07 -15.36
N GLU A 446 -2.62 19.88 -15.31
CA GLU A 446 -3.62 19.49 -14.32
C GLU A 446 -3.06 19.62 -12.89
N SER A 447 -3.92 19.94 -11.92
CA SER A 447 -3.52 20.13 -10.52
C SER A 447 -3.86 18.91 -9.64
N GLY A 448 -3.06 18.68 -8.59
CA GLY A 448 -3.35 17.64 -7.59
C GLY A 448 -2.98 16.21 -8.03
N PRO A 449 -3.68 15.16 -7.54
CA PRO A 449 -3.37 13.75 -7.86
C PRO A 449 -3.55 13.41 -9.34
N ALA A 450 -4.41 14.15 -10.06
CA ALA A 450 -4.56 14.04 -11.51
C ALA A 450 -3.23 14.29 -12.23
N ARG A 451 -2.40 15.23 -11.73
CA ARG A 451 -1.05 15.48 -12.25
C ARG A 451 -0.14 14.26 -12.21
N PHE A 452 -0.22 13.45 -11.16
CA PHE A 452 0.61 12.25 -11.03
C PHE A 452 0.21 11.21 -12.08
N TRP A 453 -1.09 10.96 -12.22
CA TRP A 453 -1.63 10.05 -13.23
C TRP A 453 -1.41 10.55 -14.65
N ALA A 454 -1.59 11.85 -14.90
CA ALA A 454 -1.25 12.49 -16.16
C ALA A 454 0.24 12.32 -16.46
N GLY A 455 1.14 12.57 -15.50
CA GLY A 455 2.57 12.37 -15.67
C GLY A 455 2.96 10.91 -15.97
N LEU A 456 2.32 9.94 -15.31
CA LEU A 456 2.52 8.52 -15.60
C LEU A 456 2.01 8.15 -17.00
N ARG A 457 0.81 8.62 -17.36
CA ARG A 457 0.24 8.42 -18.70
C ARG A 457 1.15 9.03 -19.77
N ASP A 458 1.59 10.27 -19.57
CA ASP A 458 2.44 10.98 -20.52
C ASP A 458 3.81 10.30 -20.64
N ALA A 459 4.37 9.75 -19.56
CA ALA A 459 5.58 8.93 -19.63
C ALA A 459 5.36 7.65 -20.47
N VAL A 460 4.23 6.96 -20.29
CA VAL A 460 3.87 5.78 -21.10
C VAL A 460 3.65 6.15 -22.57
N LEU A 461 2.98 7.27 -22.84
CA LEU A 461 2.75 7.78 -24.20
C LEU A 461 4.06 8.16 -24.90
N LYS A 462 5.00 8.79 -24.19
CA LYS A 462 6.35 9.11 -24.70
C LYS A 462 7.12 7.87 -25.13
N VAL A 463 7.00 6.76 -24.40
CA VAL A 463 7.62 5.47 -24.78
C VAL A 463 7.09 4.97 -26.12
N ILE A 464 5.81 5.21 -26.41
CA ILE A 464 5.15 4.83 -27.66
C ILE A 464 5.37 5.89 -28.76
N GLY A 465 5.94 7.05 -28.42
CA GLY A 465 6.26 8.16 -29.32
C GLY A 465 5.10 9.12 -29.59
N VAL A 466 4.15 9.25 -28.65
CA VAL A 466 2.93 10.06 -28.76
C VAL A 466 3.01 11.34 -27.95
#